data_AF-G0PN09-F1
#
_entry.id   AF-G0PN09-F1
#
_cell.length_a   1.000
_cell.length_b   1.000
_cell.length_c   1.000
_cell.angle_alpha   90.00
_cell.angle_beta   90.00
_cell.angle_gamma   90.00
#
_symmetry.space_group_name_H-M   'P 1'
#
loop_
_entity.id
_entity.type
_entity.pdbx_description
1 polymer ?
#
loop_
_entity_poly.entity_id
_entity_poly.type
_entity_poly.pdbx_seq_one_letter_code
_entity_poly.pdbx_strand_id
1 'polypeptide(L)'
;MSHVVSLLTDAFADLFTEDDGFRVTQNPLWRDPNASQMKWVTHICLAFAIFVAQTIHGSDDWRTPSEIPFWLMAYSNALVAFCGSNRAFDKVIIAQLCVASSSVVWNGWWLYIPIIAVMSIGAYNRLDGDEGDAVEQ
;
A
#
# COMPACT_ATOMS: atom_id res chain seq x y z
N MET A 1 13.83 12.15 22.02
CA MET A 1 13.39 10.81 21.58
C MET A 1 11.98 10.48 22.09
N SER A 2 11.62 10.74 23.35
CA SER A 2 10.26 10.43 23.88
C SER A 2 9.12 11.20 23.21
N HIS A 3 9.34 12.45 22.80
CA HIS A 3 8.30 13.30 22.20
C HIS A 3 7.89 12.89 20.77
N VAL A 4 8.82 12.34 19.99
CA VAL A 4 8.57 11.84 18.63
C VAL A 4 7.85 10.49 18.71
N VAL A 5 8.26 9.65 19.66
CA VAL A 5 7.58 8.38 19.92
C VAL A 5 6.15 8.64 20.37
N SER A 6 5.89 9.56 21.31
CA SER A 6 4.50 9.84 21.74
C SER A 6 3.66 10.36 20.57
N LEU A 7 4.16 11.31 19.78
CA LEU A 7 3.46 11.81 18.59
C LEU A 7 3.12 10.71 17.58
N LEU A 8 4.05 9.78 17.34
CA LEU A 8 3.78 8.63 16.48
C LEU A 8 2.76 7.68 17.09
N THR A 9 2.82 7.48 18.41
CA THR A 9 1.89 6.57 19.11
C THR A 9 0.48 7.15 19.13
N ASP A 10 0.36 8.45 19.37
CA ASP A 10 -0.91 9.18 19.37
C ASP A 10 -1.49 9.25 17.95
N ALA A 11 -0.66 9.53 16.94
CA ALA A 11 -1.10 9.50 15.53
C ALA A 11 -1.52 8.10 15.07
N PHE A 12 -0.83 7.04 15.51
CA PHE A 12 -1.24 5.66 15.26
C PHE A 12 -2.52 5.32 16.01
N ALA A 13 -2.65 5.73 17.27
CA ALA A 13 -3.86 5.50 18.05
C ALA A 13 -5.06 6.16 17.37
N ASP A 14 -4.96 7.45 17.02
CA ASP A 14 -6.01 8.19 16.31
C ASP A 14 -6.39 7.52 14.98
N LEU A 15 -5.41 6.98 14.24
CA LEU A 15 -5.64 6.26 12.98
C LEU A 15 -6.55 5.03 13.13
N PHE A 16 -6.52 4.38 14.29
CA PHE A 16 -7.24 3.13 14.58
C PHE A 16 -8.41 3.32 15.56
N THR A 17 -8.54 4.47 16.23
CA THR A 17 -9.65 4.79 17.14
C THR A 17 -10.77 5.60 16.49
N GLU A 18 -10.56 6.24 15.33
CA GLU A 18 -11.66 6.79 14.55
C GLU A 18 -12.51 5.64 13.96
N ASP A 19 -13.82 5.63 14.20
CA ASP A 19 -14.78 4.66 13.62
C ASP A 19 -14.68 4.59 12.08
N ASP A 20 -14.22 5.67 11.46
CA ASP A 20 -13.96 5.80 10.01
C ASP A 20 -12.77 4.94 9.52
N GLY A 21 -11.83 4.57 10.41
CA GLY A 21 -10.68 3.72 10.09
C GLY A 21 -11.06 2.30 9.67
N PHE A 22 -12.16 1.77 10.20
CA PHE A 22 -12.65 0.42 9.89
C PHE A 22 -13.53 0.35 8.63
N ARG A 23 -13.85 1.49 8.03
CA ARG A 23 -14.63 1.55 6.80
C ARG A 23 -13.92 0.77 5.69
N VAL A 24 -14.62 -0.19 5.09
CA VAL A 24 -14.11 -1.00 3.98
C VAL A 24 -13.99 -0.11 2.75
N THR A 25 -12.80 -0.09 2.15
CA THR A 25 -12.45 0.70 0.96
C THR A 25 -12.20 -0.16 -0.27
N GLN A 26 -11.98 -1.46 -0.07
CA GLN A 26 -11.96 -2.45 -1.14
C GLN A 26 -12.43 -3.80 -0.59
N ASN A 27 -13.42 -4.40 -1.26
CA ASN A 27 -13.88 -5.73 -0.91
C ASN A 27 -12.83 -6.82 -1.24
N PRO A 28 -12.76 -7.89 -0.44
CA PRO A 28 -11.91 -9.04 -0.74
C PRO A 28 -12.37 -9.78 -1.99
N LEU A 29 -11.44 -10.48 -2.63
CA LEU A 29 -11.67 -11.24 -3.88
C LEU A 29 -12.89 -12.15 -3.82
N TRP A 30 -13.07 -12.84 -2.70
CA TRP A 30 -14.14 -13.83 -2.54
C TRP A 30 -15.54 -13.22 -2.41
N ARG A 31 -15.64 -11.91 -2.11
CA ARG A 31 -16.93 -11.24 -1.88
C ARG A 31 -17.52 -10.66 -3.17
N ASP A 32 -16.69 -10.28 -4.13
CA ASP A 32 -17.13 -9.82 -5.46
C ASP A 32 -16.11 -10.25 -6.55
N PRO A 33 -16.22 -11.49 -7.07
CA PRO A 33 -15.24 -12.05 -8.00
C PRO A 33 -15.15 -11.33 -9.35
N ASN A 34 -16.25 -10.72 -9.82
CA ASN A 34 -16.30 -10.13 -11.16
C ASN A 34 -15.75 -8.71 -11.19
N ALA A 35 -16.11 -7.86 -10.21
CA ALA A 35 -15.51 -6.53 -10.09
C ALA A 35 -14.05 -6.58 -9.66
N SER A 36 -13.65 -7.64 -8.94
CA SER A 36 -12.28 -7.81 -8.45
C SER A 36 -11.30 -8.41 -9.46
N GLN A 37 -11.75 -9.05 -10.56
CA GLN A 37 -10.84 -9.63 -11.57
C GLN A 37 -9.90 -8.59 -12.19
N MET A 38 -10.41 -7.41 -12.55
CA MET A 38 -9.58 -6.36 -13.16
C MET A 38 -8.64 -5.74 -12.12
N LYS A 39 -9.11 -5.56 -10.87
CA LYS A 39 -8.26 -5.14 -9.73
C LYS A 39 -7.15 -6.16 -9.46
N TRP A 40 -7.44 -7.45 -9.59
CA TRP A 40 -6.48 -8.55 -9.44
C TRP A 40 -5.35 -8.54 -10.45
N VAL A 41 -5.68 -8.33 -11.73
CA VAL A 41 -4.68 -8.19 -12.78
C VAL A 41 -3.74 -7.02 -12.47
N THR A 42 -4.27 -5.89 -11.99
CA THR A 42 -3.43 -4.76 -11.55
C THR A 42 -2.48 -5.15 -10.43
N HIS A 43 -2.94 -5.88 -9.41
CA HIS A 43 -2.09 -6.32 -8.30
C HIS A 43 -0.99 -7.29 -8.76
N ILE A 44 -1.28 -8.21 -9.68
CA ILE A 44 -0.29 -9.12 -10.28
C ILE A 44 0.74 -8.35 -11.09
N CYS A 45 0.31 -7.41 -11.94
CA CYS A 45 1.19 -6.57 -12.73
C CYS A 45 2.11 -5.72 -11.85
N LEU A 46 1.60 -5.17 -10.75
CA LEU A 46 2.39 -4.42 -9.77
C LEU A 46 3.42 -5.32 -9.06
N ALA A 47 3.03 -6.52 -8.64
CA ALA A 47 3.96 -7.46 -8.03
C ALA A 47 5.10 -7.84 -8.98
N PHE A 48 4.78 -8.08 -10.26
CA PHE A 48 5.79 -8.36 -11.28
C PHE A 48 6.69 -7.15 -11.55
N ALA A 49 6.13 -5.93 -11.61
CA ALA A 49 6.91 -4.72 -11.80
C ALA A 49 7.90 -4.48 -10.64
N ILE A 50 7.48 -4.72 -9.39
CA ILE A 50 8.36 -4.64 -8.21
C ILE A 50 9.48 -5.67 -8.33
N PHE A 51 9.17 -6.92 -8.66
CA PHE A 51 10.18 -7.98 -8.81
C PHE A 51 11.22 -7.66 -9.89
N VAL A 52 10.78 -7.15 -11.05
CA VAL A 52 11.69 -6.73 -12.13
C VAL A 52 12.56 -5.57 -11.69
N ALA A 53 12.00 -4.56 -11.01
CA ALA A 53 12.75 -3.44 -10.48
C ALA A 53 13.80 -3.89 -9.44
N GLN A 54 13.43 -4.85 -8.58
CA GLN A 54 14.34 -5.44 -7.59
C GLN A 54 15.53 -6.12 -8.27
N THR A 55 15.25 -6.94 -9.28
CA THR A 55 16.28 -7.67 -10.05
C THR A 55 17.23 -6.73 -10.78
N ILE A 56 16.72 -5.67 -11.42
CA ILE A 56 17.54 -4.73 -12.19
C ILE A 56 18.46 -3.90 -11.28
N HIS A 57 17.94 -3.46 -10.13
CA HIS A 57 18.71 -2.67 -9.19
C HIS A 57 19.65 -3.49 -8.31
N GLY A 58 19.67 -4.83 -8.45
CA GLY A 58 20.43 -5.72 -7.58
C GLY A 58 20.04 -5.57 -6.11
N SER A 59 18.76 -5.24 -5.90
CA SER A 59 18.14 -4.95 -4.60
C SER A 59 17.27 -6.12 -4.16
N ASP A 60 17.78 -7.33 -4.38
CA ASP A 60 17.24 -8.62 -4.01
C ASP A 60 18.03 -9.29 -2.86
N ASP A 61 18.97 -8.57 -2.24
CA ASP A 61 19.68 -9.04 -1.06
C ASP A 61 18.90 -8.67 0.20
N TRP A 62 18.20 -9.67 0.74
CA TRP A 62 17.40 -9.61 1.98
C TRP A 62 18.12 -9.02 3.20
N ARG A 63 19.45 -8.86 3.13
CA ARG A 63 20.27 -8.27 4.19
C ARG A 63 20.36 -6.75 4.12
N THR A 64 19.89 -6.13 3.04
CA THR A 64 20.03 -4.69 2.81
C THR A 64 18.83 -3.92 3.36
N PRO A 65 18.99 -3.07 4.41
CA PRO A 65 17.85 -2.37 5.02
C PRO A 65 17.13 -1.41 4.07
N SER A 66 17.80 -0.96 3.01
CA SER A 66 17.23 -0.08 1.98
C SER A 66 16.09 -0.72 1.19
N GLU A 67 15.97 -2.05 1.21
CA GLU A 67 14.96 -2.79 0.45
C GLU A 67 13.63 -2.94 1.20
N ILE A 68 13.64 -2.81 2.53
CA ILE A 68 12.49 -3.03 3.41
C ILE A 68 11.23 -2.30 2.92
N PRO A 69 11.28 -1.03 2.47
CA PRO A 69 10.10 -0.33 1.98
C PRO A 69 9.45 -0.99 0.76
N PHE A 70 10.24 -1.59 -0.14
CA PHE A 70 9.74 -2.23 -1.36
C PHE A 70 9.15 -3.61 -1.07
N TRP A 71 9.73 -4.35 -0.12
CA TRP A 71 9.13 -5.56 0.42
C TRP A 71 7.77 -5.26 1.05
N LEU A 72 7.68 -4.22 1.89
CA LEU A 72 6.42 -3.79 2.50
C LEU A 72 5.39 -3.38 1.45
N MET A 73 5.78 -2.65 0.40
CA MET A 73 4.89 -2.35 -0.73
C MET A 73 4.34 -3.62 -1.40
N ALA A 74 5.21 -4.59 -1.70
CA ALA A 74 4.79 -5.85 -2.32
C ALA A 74 3.81 -6.64 -1.44
N TYR A 75 4.09 -6.73 -0.13
CA TYR A 75 3.22 -7.40 0.83
C TYR A 75 1.88 -6.68 0.98
N SER A 76 1.88 -5.35 1.13
CA SER A 76 0.65 -4.56 1.20
C SER A 76 -0.19 -4.71 -0.07
N ASN A 77 0.44 -4.71 -1.24
CA ASN A 77 -0.23 -4.97 -2.52
C ASN A 77 -0.90 -6.35 -2.56
N ALA A 78 -0.22 -7.40 -2.08
CA ALA A 78 -0.78 -8.74 -1.99
C ALA A 78 -1.94 -8.82 -0.98
N LEU A 79 -1.80 -8.19 0.20
CA LEU A 79 -2.86 -8.16 1.21
C LEU A 79 -4.12 -7.48 0.69
N VAL A 80 -3.99 -6.33 0.01
CA VAL A 80 -5.13 -5.64 -0.60
C VAL A 80 -5.82 -6.52 -1.65
N ALA A 81 -5.05 -7.26 -2.44
CA ALA A 81 -5.60 -8.15 -3.48
C ALA A 81 -6.42 -9.31 -2.88
N PHE A 82 -5.90 -9.97 -1.85
CA PHE A 82 -6.53 -11.14 -1.25
C PHE A 82 -7.61 -10.77 -0.24
N CYS A 83 -7.29 -9.92 0.72
CA CYS A 83 -8.10 -9.64 1.90
C CYS A 83 -8.96 -8.38 1.77
N GLY A 84 -8.80 -7.62 0.68
CA GLY A 84 -9.39 -6.29 0.57
C GLY A 84 -8.64 -5.27 1.42
N SER A 85 -9.25 -4.11 1.60
CA SER A 85 -8.65 -3.00 2.35
C SER A 85 -9.71 -2.24 3.16
N ASN A 86 -9.24 -1.57 4.21
CA ASN A 86 -9.99 -0.57 4.95
C ASN A 86 -9.23 0.76 4.95
N ARG A 87 -9.92 1.81 5.39
CA ARG A 87 -9.39 3.18 5.34
C ARG A 87 -8.12 3.34 6.16
N ALA A 88 -8.05 2.74 7.35
CA ALA A 88 -6.84 2.77 8.18
C ALA A 88 -5.65 2.10 7.47
N PHE A 89 -5.85 0.94 6.85
CA PHE A 89 -4.81 0.23 6.11
C PHE A 89 -4.35 1.02 4.88
N ASP A 90 -5.27 1.67 4.15
CA ASP A 90 -4.90 2.53 3.03
C ASP A 90 -4.08 3.76 3.46
N LYS A 91 -4.39 4.37 4.62
CA LYS A 91 -3.54 5.43 5.21
C LYS A 91 -2.13 4.90 5.53
N VAL A 92 -2.02 3.67 6.05
CA VAL A 92 -0.72 3.00 6.30
C VAL A 92 0.04 2.76 4.99
N ILE A 93 -0.64 2.32 3.92
CA ILE A 93 -0.04 2.14 2.59
C ILE A 93 0.53 3.45 2.07
N ILE A 94 -0.20 4.56 2.19
CA ILE A 94 0.32 5.88 1.78
C ILE A 94 1.57 6.25 2.58
N ALA A 95 1.58 6.06 3.90
CA ALA A 95 2.75 6.31 4.71
C ALA A 95 3.96 5.45 4.27
N GLN A 96 3.74 4.17 3.96
CA GLN A 96 4.77 3.29 3.43
C GLN A 96 5.32 3.79 2.08
N LEU A 97 4.45 4.26 1.18
CA LEU A 97 4.84 4.79 -0.13
C LEU A 97 5.68 6.07 -0.01
N CYS A 98 5.44 6.92 1.00
CA CYS A 98 6.29 8.08 1.30
C CYS A 98 7.71 7.65 1.74
N VAL A 99 7.81 6.63 2.58
CA VAL A 99 9.11 6.07 3.01
C VAL A 99 9.84 5.44 1.81
N ALA A 100 9.13 4.65 0.99
CA ALA A 100 9.70 4.06 -0.22
C ALA A 100 10.20 5.13 -1.21
N SER A 101 9.44 6.21 -1.40
CA SER A 101 9.85 7.34 -2.25
C SER A 101 11.14 7.97 -1.77
N SER A 102 11.29 8.14 -0.45
CA SER A 102 12.52 8.67 0.15
C SER A 102 13.71 7.74 -0.10
N SER A 103 13.52 6.43 0.03
CA SER A 103 14.54 5.43 -0.29
C SER A 103 14.92 5.41 -1.77
N VAL A 104 13.96 5.62 -2.68
CA VAL A 104 14.22 5.70 -4.14
C VAL A 104 15.15 6.86 -4.45
N VAL A 105 14.85 8.05 -3.90
CA VAL A 105 15.68 9.25 -4.13
C VAL A 105 17.07 9.07 -3.55
N TRP A 106 17.19 8.49 -2.35
CA TRP A 106 18.48 8.28 -1.69
C TRP A 106 19.38 7.29 -2.45
N ASN A 107 18.82 6.21 -2.99
CA ASN A 107 19.58 5.15 -3.66
C ASN A 107 19.64 5.29 -5.19
N GLY A 108 18.93 6.27 -5.77
CA GLY A 108 18.87 6.48 -7.21
C GLY A 108 18.11 5.39 -7.98
N TRP A 109 17.16 4.71 -7.34
CA TRP A 109 16.43 3.57 -7.92
C TRP A 109 15.18 4.00 -8.69
N TRP A 110 15.40 4.76 -9.77
CA TRP A 110 14.35 5.50 -10.48
C TRP A 110 13.23 4.63 -11.08
N LEU A 111 13.46 3.34 -11.32
CA LEU A 111 12.43 2.43 -11.86
C LEU A 111 11.24 2.23 -10.92
N TYR A 112 11.41 2.49 -9.62
CA TYR A 112 10.31 2.41 -8.66
C TYR A 112 9.37 3.61 -8.69
N ILE A 113 9.76 4.75 -9.26
CA ILE A 113 8.89 5.95 -9.34
C ILE A 113 7.53 5.63 -9.98
N PRO A 114 7.45 5.05 -11.19
CA PRO A 114 6.16 4.75 -11.80
C PRO A 114 5.34 3.74 -10.98
N ILE A 115 6.00 2.77 -10.33
CA ILE A 115 5.33 1.77 -9.48
C ILE A 115 4.70 2.44 -8.26
N ILE A 116 5.47 3.26 -7.56
CA ILE A 116 5.01 4.04 -6.40
C ILE A 116 3.85 4.96 -6.80
N ALA A 117 3.93 5.62 -7.96
CA ALA A 117 2.89 6.50 -8.45
C ALA A 117 1.56 5.76 -8.67
N VAL A 118 1.59 4.61 -9.36
CA VAL A 118 0.38 3.79 -9.59
C VAL A 118 -0.21 3.29 -8.26
N MET A 119 0.64 2.80 -7.35
CA MET A 119 0.18 2.35 -6.03
C MET A 119 -0.41 3.50 -5.18
N SER A 120 0.16 4.70 -5.29
CA SER A 120 -0.32 5.90 -4.60
C SER A 120 -1.68 6.33 -5.13
N ILE A 121 -1.86 6.34 -6.46
CA ILE A 121 -3.16 6.63 -7.10
C ILE A 121 -4.20 5.59 -6.67
N GLY A 122 -3.83 4.30 -6.67
CA GLY A 122 -4.72 3.24 -6.22
C GLY A 122 -5.16 3.39 -4.77
N ALA A 123 -4.23 3.69 -3.86
CA ALA A 123 -4.54 3.96 -2.45
C ALA A 123 -5.37 5.23 -2.27
N TYR A 124 -5.05 6.30 -2.98
CA TYR A 124 -5.81 7.54 -2.94
C TYR A 124 -7.26 7.33 -3.41
N ASN A 125 -7.46 6.67 -4.55
CA ASN A 125 -8.80 6.39 -5.07
C ASN A 125 -9.62 5.51 -4.13
N ARG A 126 -8.99 4.65 -3.32
CA ARG A 126 -9.68 3.87 -2.27
C ARG A 126 -10.05 4.71 -1.06
N LEU A 127 -9.27 5.74 -0.73
CA LEU A 127 -9.56 6.67 0.37
C LEU A 127 -10.59 7.74 0.01
N ASP A 128 -10.62 8.13 -1.26
CA ASP A 128 -11.52 9.15 -1.83
C ASP A 128 -12.83 8.52 -2.34
N GLY A 129 -12.76 7.25 -2.78
CA GLY A 129 -13.92 6.50 -3.24
C GLY A 129 -14.88 6.20 -2.09
N ASP A 130 -16.09 6.74 -2.20
CA ASP A 130 -17.25 6.43 -1.36
C ASP A 130 -17.80 5.00 -1.66
N GLU A 131 -16.96 3.97 -1.75
CA GLU A 131 -17.39 2.55 -1.89
C GLU A 131 -18.14 2.03 -0.63
N GLY A 132 -18.63 2.93 0.24
CA GLY A 132 -19.66 2.62 1.25
C GLY A 132 -21.08 2.55 0.67
N ASP A 133 -21.31 3.00 -0.56
CA ASP A 133 -22.65 2.96 -1.19
C ASP A 133 -22.99 1.61 -1.85
N ALA A 134 -22.07 0.64 -1.87
CA ALA A 134 -22.29 -0.68 -2.48
C ALA A 134 -22.68 -1.79 -1.49
N VAL A 135 -22.88 -1.47 -0.20
CA VAL A 135 -23.32 -2.44 0.83
C VAL A 135 -24.81 -2.27 1.20
N GLU A 136 -25.51 -1.30 0.60
CA GLU A 136 -26.98 -1.15 0.74
C GLU A 136 -27.80 -1.66 -0.47
N GLN A 137 -27.30 -2.63 -1.24
CA GLN A 137 -28.15 -3.40 -2.17
C GLN A 137 -27.97 -4.91 -2.03
#